data_AF-A0A1D2VGE8-F1
#
_entry.id   AF-A0A1D2VGE8-F1
#
_cell.length_a   1.000
_cell.length_b   1.000
_cell.length_c   1.000
_cell.angle_alpha   90.00
_cell.angle_beta   90.00
_cell.angle_gamma   90.00
#
_symmetry.space_group_name_H-M   'P 1'
#
loop_
_entity.id
_entity.type
_entity.pdbx_description
1 polymer ?
#
loop_
_entity_poly.entity_id
_entity_poly.type
_entity_poly.pdbx_seq_one_letter_code
_entity_poly.pdbx_strand_id
1 'polypeptide(L)'
;MDRELWNHLGVYPVDQKLIINLNIFSVFKLIFVIHLIIVYFIFYYYFKIVYFLVINFHSLLNSNLFDLGFLNSNLNNINDENDRNDNNSYHINLPDLIVQFKNDLNSFIINLFYFKNYKINYKFWYHFLDLFQYLINIKLNFFITGDTIDLDNNSIILSNHKSLLDYLIFPYLSNYFIKLYNKNNKNGKDKEDSKIFINLNFLTWALIWQFPSLKLFLNLFNLNENWLLNNDDLTYLFEKKNLLQSFSNHTHDDEKNTNTNKNKNKNININWLILYPEVNIFTLKNLKIQNNNSVTYKFLSNLLYPRFSFLYPFFNYLDDLNINNKKFINLNDFNSFNNYNRIYDISIIYYIIGNNNHSHNHNHNHDGENDLNFNFNPPTILQLLLSNNIKSLNIRININSIQYPKLRHLKKKKNFEKWFESYWFKKDKSINLIMKNIINTNVINKKHSKSKQNKVK
;
A
#
# COMPACT_ATOMS: atom_id res chain seq x y z
N MET A 1 5.89 31.52 -26.83
CA MET A 1 6.47 30.48 -25.96
C MET A 1 5.90 29.16 -26.44
N ASP A 2 6.73 28.37 -27.11
CA ASP A 2 6.31 27.41 -28.13
C ASP A 2 5.71 26.12 -27.58
N ARG A 3 4.75 25.56 -28.33
CA ARG A 3 4.07 24.28 -28.08
C ARG A 3 5.05 23.11 -27.92
N GLU A 4 6.22 23.19 -28.56
CA GLU A 4 7.26 22.16 -28.48
C GLU A 4 7.88 22.04 -27.08
N LEU A 5 7.93 23.14 -26.31
CA LEU A 5 8.44 23.12 -24.94
C LEU A 5 7.50 22.32 -24.02
N TRP A 6 6.19 22.40 -24.23
CA TRP A 6 5.18 21.69 -23.43
C TRP A 6 5.18 20.18 -23.67
N ASN A 7 5.39 19.75 -24.92
CA ASN A 7 5.49 18.34 -25.26
C ASN A 7 6.78 17.69 -24.72
N HIS A 8 7.88 18.44 -24.64
CA HIS A 8 9.11 17.97 -23.99
C HIS A 8 9.00 17.89 -22.45
N LEU A 9 8.06 18.61 -21.83
CA LEU A 9 7.86 18.64 -20.38
C LEU A 9 7.01 17.48 -19.83
N GLY A 10 6.42 16.63 -20.69
CA GLY A 10 5.53 15.55 -20.24
C GLY A 10 4.26 16.03 -19.52
N VAL A 11 3.99 17.34 -19.58
CA VAL A 11 2.80 17.98 -19.01
C VAL A 11 1.88 18.32 -20.18
N TYR A 12 0.85 17.50 -20.38
CA TYR A 12 -0.24 17.87 -21.28
C TYR A 12 -0.85 19.19 -20.79
N PRO A 13 -0.86 20.26 -21.60
CA PRO A 13 -1.63 21.44 -21.25
C PRO A 13 -3.10 21.02 -21.14
N VAL A 14 -3.71 21.24 -19.97
CA VAL A 14 -5.16 21.21 -19.86
C VAL A 14 -5.70 22.22 -20.88
N ASP A 15 -6.46 21.73 -21.84
CA ASP A 15 -7.03 22.53 -22.93
C ASP A 15 -7.59 23.85 -22.40
N GLN A 16 -7.16 24.98 -22.95
CA GLN A 16 -7.62 26.31 -22.52
C GLN A 16 -9.13 26.53 -22.77
N LYS A 17 -9.79 25.64 -23.53
CA LYS A 17 -11.27 25.57 -23.61
C LYS A 17 -11.94 25.17 -22.29
N LEU A 18 -11.18 24.69 -21.29
CA LEU A 18 -11.67 24.33 -19.96
C LEU A 18 -11.76 25.54 -18.99
N ILE A 19 -11.39 26.75 -19.44
CA ILE A 19 -11.32 27.96 -18.60
C ILE A 19 -12.70 28.60 -18.33
N ILE A 20 -13.75 28.22 -19.08
CA ILE A 20 -15.13 28.70 -18.83
C ILE A 20 -15.80 27.96 -17.63
N ASN A 21 -15.14 26.96 -17.04
CA ASN A 21 -15.75 25.99 -16.12
C ASN A 21 -15.45 26.17 -14.63
N LEU A 22 -15.32 27.39 -14.12
CA LEU A 22 -15.19 27.61 -12.67
C LEU A 22 -16.48 27.28 -11.89
N ASN A 23 -17.67 27.41 -12.49
CA ASN A 23 -18.92 26.91 -11.91
C ASN A 23 -19.09 25.38 -12.07
N ILE A 24 -18.56 24.81 -13.15
CA ILE A 24 -18.58 23.36 -13.38
C ILE A 24 -17.67 22.63 -12.38
N PHE A 25 -16.59 23.24 -11.90
CA PHE A 25 -15.76 22.63 -10.86
C PHE A 25 -16.49 22.50 -9.51
N SER A 26 -17.36 23.46 -9.18
CA SER A 26 -18.26 23.38 -8.00
C SER A 26 -19.32 22.30 -8.18
N VAL A 27 -19.85 22.15 -9.41
CA VAL A 27 -20.78 21.07 -9.76
C VAL A 27 -20.09 19.70 -9.72
N PHE A 28 -18.85 19.56 -10.19
CA PHE A 28 -18.08 18.33 -10.08
C PHE A 28 -17.72 18.00 -8.63
N LYS A 29 -17.41 19.00 -7.79
CA LYS A 29 -17.25 18.80 -6.34
C LYS A 29 -18.54 18.26 -5.73
N LEU A 30 -19.69 18.84 -6.08
CA LEU A 30 -20.99 18.39 -5.61
C LEU A 30 -21.33 16.98 -6.11
N ILE A 31 -21.12 16.70 -7.40
CA ILE A 31 -21.35 15.37 -7.99
C ILE A 31 -20.43 14.32 -7.36
N PHE A 32 -19.16 14.65 -7.12
CA PHE A 32 -18.21 13.73 -6.49
C PHE A 32 -18.58 13.45 -5.03
N VAL A 33 -18.99 14.49 -4.28
CA VAL A 33 -19.50 14.33 -2.91
C VAL A 33 -20.79 13.52 -2.89
N ILE A 34 -21.74 13.79 -3.79
CA ILE A 34 -22.97 13.01 -3.95
C ILE A 34 -22.63 11.57 -4.31
N HIS A 35 -21.67 11.33 -5.21
CA HIS A 35 -21.26 9.99 -5.60
C HIS A 35 -20.61 9.24 -4.44
N LEU A 36 -19.75 9.89 -3.65
CA LEU A 36 -19.19 9.29 -2.43
C LEU A 36 -20.25 9.01 -1.38
N ILE A 37 -21.25 9.89 -1.23
CA ILE A 37 -22.40 9.68 -0.35
C ILE A 37 -23.23 8.49 -0.85
N ILE A 38 -23.52 8.41 -2.15
CA ILE A 38 -24.25 7.29 -2.77
C ILE A 38 -23.47 5.99 -2.59
N VAL A 39 -22.17 5.98 -2.87
CA VAL A 39 -21.31 4.81 -2.66
C VAL A 39 -21.31 4.42 -1.19
N TYR A 40 -21.17 5.37 -0.27
CA TYR A 40 -21.28 5.12 1.17
C TYR A 40 -22.64 4.51 1.54
N PHE A 41 -23.75 5.05 1.02
CA PHE A 41 -25.08 4.51 1.25
C PHE A 41 -25.26 3.13 0.63
N ILE A 42 -24.77 2.90 -0.59
CA ILE A 42 -24.78 1.59 -1.25
C ILE A 42 -24.02 0.58 -0.40
N PHE A 43 -22.82 0.92 0.08
CA PHE A 43 -22.07 0.05 0.99
C PHE A 43 -22.82 -0.15 2.30
N TYR A 44 -23.35 0.90 2.91
CA TYR A 44 -24.12 0.81 4.15
C TYR A 44 -25.35 -0.09 4.01
N TYR A 45 -26.13 0.06 2.94
CA TYR A 45 -27.30 -0.76 2.66
C TYR A 45 -26.92 -2.17 2.22
N TYR A 46 -25.86 -2.34 1.45
CA TYR A 46 -25.29 -3.65 1.11
C TYR A 46 -24.90 -4.41 2.37
N PHE A 47 -24.16 -3.77 3.29
CA PHE A 47 -23.82 -4.37 4.58
C PHE A 47 -25.06 -4.65 5.43
N LYS A 48 -26.08 -3.79 5.40
CA LYS A 48 -27.35 -4.01 6.09
C LYS A 48 -28.14 -5.20 5.51
N ILE A 49 -28.15 -5.36 4.19
CA ILE A 49 -28.78 -6.49 3.48
C ILE A 49 -28.02 -7.78 3.75
N VAL A 50 -26.69 -7.76 3.62
CA VAL A 50 -25.84 -8.91 3.95
C VAL A 50 -26.05 -9.32 5.41
N TYR A 51 -26.06 -8.37 6.34
CA TYR A 51 -26.35 -8.62 7.75
C TYR A 51 -27.75 -9.21 7.97
N PHE A 52 -28.78 -8.69 7.28
CA PHE A 52 -30.15 -9.22 7.37
C PHE A 52 -30.24 -10.65 6.81
N LEU A 53 -29.64 -10.90 5.64
CA LEU A 53 -29.58 -12.24 5.03
C LEU A 53 -28.85 -13.22 5.95
N VAL A 54 -27.73 -12.78 6.52
CA VAL A 54 -26.92 -13.55 7.48
C VAL A 54 -27.71 -13.91 8.73
N ILE A 55 -28.45 -12.97 9.33
CA ILE A 55 -29.30 -13.24 10.50
C ILE A 55 -30.42 -14.21 10.16
N ASN A 56 -31.10 -14.00 9.02
CA ASN A 56 -32.18 -14.89 8.62
C ASN A 56 -31.67 -16.29 8.28
N PHE A 57 -30.49 -16.39 7.65
CA PHE A 57 -29.85 -17.66 7.36
C PHE A 57 -29.39 -18.37 8.64
N HIS A 58 -28.85 -17.64 9.61
CA HIS A 58 -28.52 -18.18 10.93
C HIS A 58 -29.77 -18.63 11.70
N SER A 59 -30.86 -17.87 11.63
CA SER A 59 -32.15 -18.24 12.20
C SER A 59 -32.77 -19.46 11.51
N LEU A 60 -32.58 -19.61 10.19
CA LEU A 60 -33.02 -20.78 9.42
C LEU A 60 -32.20 -22.03 9.74
N LEU A 61 -30.89 -21.87 9.98
CA LEU A 61 -30.00 -22.96 10.40
C LEU A 61 -30.23 -23.40 11.86
N ASN A 62 -30.74 -22.51 12.71
CA ASN A 62 -31.01 -22.79 14.12
C ASN A 62 -32.47 -23.14 14.40
N SER A 63 -33.40 -22.85 13.48
CA SER A 63 -34.73 -23.43 13.56
C SER A 63 -34.60 -24.92 13.27
N ASN A 64 -35.23 -25.77 14.08
CA ASN A 64 -35.24 -27.23 13.95
C ASN A 64 -35.88 -27.76 12.64
N LEU A 65 -36.00 -26.92 11.60
CA LEU A 65 -36.52 -27.27 10.28
C LEU A 65 -35.50 -28.02 9.42
N PHE A 66 -34.21 -27.97 9.76
CA PHE A 66 -33.22 -28.95 9.29
C PHE A 66 -33.14 -30.12 10.28
N ASP A 67 -34.27 -30.79 10.46
CA ASP A 67 -34.28 -32.09 11.13
C ASP A 67 -33.50 -33.05 10.24
N LEU A 68 -32.25 -33.34 10.61
CA LEU A 68 -31.34 -34.27 9.93
C LEU A 68 -31.97 -35.66 9.72
N GLY A 69 -33.10 -35.97 10.38
CA GLY A 69 -33.91 -37.15 10.16
C GLY A 69 -34.42 -37.31 8.72
N PHE A 70 -34.69 -36.22 7.97
CA PHE A 70 -35.21 -36.33 6.60
C PHE A 70 -34.13 -36.60 5.54
N LEU A 71 -32.86 -36.25 5.82
CA LEU A 71 -31.74 -36.59 4.93
C LEU A 71 -31.18 -37.99 5.23
N ASN A 72 -31.24 -38.44 6.48
CA ASN A 72 -30.79 -39.78 6.87
C ASN A 72 -31.72 -40.90 6.36
N SER A 73 -33.03 -40.65 6.21
CA SER A 73 -33.97 -41.64 5.68
C SER A 73 -33.82 -41.88 4.17
N ASN A 74 -33.32 -40.90 3.42
CA ASN A 74 -33.10 -41.04 1.97
C ASN A 74 -31.73 -41.61 1.59
N LEU A 75 -30.72 -41.49 2.46
CA LEU A 75 -29.39 -42.08 2.22
C LEU A 75 -29.36 -43.60 2.47
N ASN A 76 -30.22 -44.12 3.34
CA ASN A 76 -30.32 -45.56 3.58
C ASN A 76 -31.03 -46.32 2.46
N ASN A 77 -31.70 -45.64 1.52
CA ASN A 77 -32.37 -46.25 0.37
C ASN A 77 -31.51 -46.33 -0.90
N ILE A 78 -30.25 -45.86 -0.85
CA ILE A 78 -29.36 -45.81 -2.03
C ILE A 78 -28.23 -46.85 -1.98
N ASN A 79 -28.07 -47.58 -0.87
CA ASN A 79 -26.95 -48.50 -0.68
C ASN A 79 -27.17 -49.95 -1.15
N ASP A 80 -28.27 -50.25 -1.85
CA ASP A 80 -28.59 -51.63 -2.27
C ASP A 80 -28.34 -51.95 -3.75
N GLU A 81 -27.75 -51.06 -4.56
CA GLU A 81 -27.42 -51.42 -5.94
C GLU A 81 -25.98 -51.10 -6.36
N ASN A 82 -25.23 -52.20 -6.50
CA ASN A 82 -24.16 -52.47 -7.45
C ASN A 82 -22.71 -52.11 -7.07
N ASP A 83 -22.01 -53.19 -6.67
CA ASP A 83 -20.63 -53.49 -6.99
C ASP A 83 -20.17 -52.98 -8.36
N ARG A 84 -19.08 -52.20 -8.39
CA ARG A 84 -17.88 -52.43 -9.22
C ARG A 84 -16.81 -51.33 -9.05
N ASN A 85 -15.70 -51.77 -8.48
CA ASN A 85 -14.29 -51.39 -8.65
C ASN A 85 -13.87 -50.01 -9.19
N ASP A 86 -12.92 -49.46 -8.42
CA ASP A 86 -11.78 -48.61 -8.77
C ASP A 86 -12.03 -47.18 -9.26
N ASN A 87 -11.81 -46.21 -8.36
CA ASN A 87 -10.61 -45.36 -8.35
C ASN A 87 -10.76 -44.25 -7.30
N ASN A 88 -9.70 -44.03 -6.51
CA ASN A 88 -9.48 -42.98 -5.50
C ASN A 88 -10.26 -41.66 -5.71
N SER A 89 -11.55 -41.67 -5.40
CA SER A 89 -12.34 -40.45 -5.24
C SER A 89 -12.07 -39.94 -3.83
N TYR A 90 -11.52 -38.74 -3.74
CA TYR A 90 -11.54 -38.00 -2.48
C TYR A 90 -13.01 -37.75 -2.15
N HIS A 91 -13.62 -38.65 -1.36
CA HIS A 91 -14.93 -38.43 -0.77
C HIS A 91 -14.80 -37.26 0.19
N ILE A 92 -15.06 -36.07 -0.34
CA ILE A 92 -15.23 -34.88 0.48
C ILE A 92 -16.49 -35.14 1.30
N ASN A 93 -16.28 -35.37 2.59
CA ASN A 93 -17.36 -35.60 3.54
C ASN A 93 -18.17 -34.32 3.64
N LEU A 94 -19.32 -34.29 2.95
CA LEU A 94 -20.21 -33.13 2.88
C LEU A 94 -20.58 -32.57 4.28
N PRO A 95 -20.78 -33.39 5.33
CA PRO A 95 -20.89 -32.93 6.72
C PRO A 95 -19.72 -32.05 7.18
N ASP A 96 -18.47 -32.43 6.91
CA ASP A 96 -17.30 -31.67 7.35
C ASP A 96 -17.19 -30.32 6.64
N LEU A 97 -17.60 -30.27 5.37
CA LEU A 97 -17.63 -29.05 4.58
C LEU A 97 -18.74 -28.10 5.03
N ILE A 98 -19.89 -28.64 5.45
CA ILE A 98 -20.98 -27.88 6.08
C ILE A 98 -20.54 -27.33 7.44
N VAL A 99 -19.84 -28.13 8.25
CA VAL A 99 -19.30 -27.68 9.55
C VAL A 99 -18.25 -26.58 9.36
N GLN A 100 -17.34 -26.74 8.40
CA GLN A 100 -16.33 -25.73 8.07
C GLN A 100 -16.98 -24.43 7.59
N PHE A 101 -17.95 -24.52 6.67
CA PHE A 101 -18.69 -23.35 6.20
C PHE A 101 -19.47 -22.67 7.33
N LYS A 102 -20.09 -23.44 8.25
CA LYS A 102 -20.81 -22.89 9.41
C LYS A 102 -19.85 -22.16 10.36
N ASN A 103 -18.64 -22.66 10.55
CA ASN A 103 -17.61 -22.01 11.38
C ASN A 103 -17.07 -20.73 10.74
N ASP A 104 -16.79 -20.75 9.43
CA ASP A 104 -16.32 -19.57 8.68
C ASP A 104 -17.41 -18.50 8.62
N LEU A 105 -18.66 -18.90 8.38
CA LEU A 105 -19.81 -18.01 8.43
C LEU A 105 -19.93 -17.42 9.83
N ASN A 106 -20.01 -18.21 10.90
CA ASN A 106 -20.14 -17.71 12.27
C ASN A 106 -19.00 -16.75 12.66
N SER A 107 -17.75 -17.03 12.26
CA SER A 107 -16.62 -16.12 12.43
C SER A 107 -16.85 -14.78 11.72
N PHE A 108 -17.35 -14.81 10.49
CA PHE A 108 -17.74 -13.61 9.73
C PHE A 108 -18.90 -12.86 10.40
N ILE A 109 -19.96 -13.53 10.86
CA ILE A 109 -21.10 -12.95 11.56
C ILE A 109 -20.67 -12.26 12.85
N ILE A 110 -19.87 -12.93 13.68
CA ILE A 110 -19.34 -12.39 14.93
C ILE A 110 -18.54 -11.12 14.64
N ASN A 111 -17.64 -11.17 13.65
CA ASN A 111 -16.89 -9.99 13.22
C ASN A 111 -17.82 -8.85 12.77
N LEU A 112 -18.90 -9.14 12.03
CA LEU A 112 -19.87 -8.17 11.52
C LEU A 112 -20.78 -7.59 12.63
N PHE A 113 -21.13 -8.36 13.66
CA PHE A 113 -21.84 -7.85 14.84
C PHE A 113 -20.94 -6.95 15.70
N TYR A 114 -19.65 -7.27 15.82
CA TYR A 114 -18.67 -6.38 16.45
C TYR A 114 -18.54 -5.04 15.70
N PHE A 115 -18.78 -4.99 14.38
CA PHE A 115 -18.71 -3.75 13.61
C PHE A 115 -19.74 -2.67 14.02
N LYS A 116 -20.93 -3.07 14.50
CA LYS A 116 -22.03 -2.13 14.81
C LYS A 116 -21.78 -1.27 16.06
N ASN A 117 -20.92 -1.72 16.98
CA ASN A 117 -20.64 -1.05 18.26
C ASN A 117 -19.30 -0.30 18.31
N TYR A 118 -18.54 -0.25 17.20
CA TYR A 118 -17.22 0.37 17.19
C TYR A 118 -17.21 1.73 16.48
N LYS A 119 -16.57 2.73 17.11
CA LYS A 119 -15.85 3.80 16.38
C LYS A 119 -15.14 3.13 15.22
N ILE A 120 -15.49 3.45 13.96
CA ILE A 120 -14.95 2.86 12.71
C ILE A 120 -13.48 2.51 12.92
N ASN A 121 -13.25 1.25 13.28
CA ASN A 121 -12.01 0.83 13.94
C ASN A 121 -10.99 0.45 12.87
N TYR A 122 -9.71 0.45 13.21
CA TYR A 122 -8.61 0.09 12.31
C TYR A 122 -8.85 -1.23 11.54
N LYS A 123 -9.60 -2.18 12.13
CA LYS A 123 -10.05 -3.42 11.48
C LYS A 123 -10.87 -3.21 10.20
N PHE A 124 -11.74 -2.19 10.13
CA PHE A 124 -12.47 -1.86 8.89
C PHE A 124 -11.52 -1.63 7.74
N TRP A 125 -10.48 -0.83 8.01
CA TRP A 125 -9.51 -0.42 7.01
C TRP A 125 -8.64 -1.58 6.57
N TYR A 126 -8.24 -2.48 7.47
CA TYR A 126 -7.57 -3.72 7.08
C TYR A 126 -8.44 -4.55 6.13
N HIS A 127 -9.72 -4.76 6.44
CA HIS A 127 -10.60 -5.50 5.54
C HIS A 127 -10.87 -4.77 4.22
N PHE A 128 -10.99 -3.44 4.24
CA PHE A 128 -11.09 -2.63 3.03
C PHE A 128 -9.82 -2.76 2.19
N LEU A 129 -8.64 -2.74 2.81
CA LEU A 129 -7.36 -2.95 2.15
C LEU A 129 -7.23 -4.37 1.62
N ASP A 130 -7.68 -5.39 2.34
CA ASP A 130 -7.67 -6.78 1.88
C ASP A 130 -8.60 -6.95 0.67
N LEU A 131 -9.81 -6.38 0.72
CA LEU A 131 -10.73 -6.35 -0.42
C LEU A 131 -10.14 -5.58 -1.59
N PHE A 132 -9.56 -4.42 -1.33
CA PHE A 132 -8.94 -3.60 -2.36
C PHE A 132 -7.76 -4.33 -2.98
N GLN A 133 -6.91 -4.96 -2.16
CA GLN A 133 -5.78 -5.80 -2.56
C GLN A 133 -6.26 -7.01 -3.34
N TYR A 134 -7.39 -7.63 -2.99
CA TYR A 134 -8.00 -8.70 -3.77
C TYR A 134 -8.41 -8.22 -5.16
N LEU A 135 -9.17 -7.12 -5.24
CA LEU A 135 -9.59 -6.50 -6.50
C LEU A 135 -8.40 -6.04 -7.34
N ILE A 136 -7.36 -5.55 -6.68
CA ILE A 136 -6.08 -5.15 -7.25
C ILE A 136 -5.30 -6.34 -7.78
N ASN A 137 -5.20 -7.44 -7.02
CA ASN A 137 -4.35 -8.59 -7.36
C ASN A 137 -4.80 -9.25 -8.68
N ILE A 138 -6.04 -9.04 -9.09
CA ILE A 138 -6.54 -9.49 -10.40
C ILE A 138 -5.84 -8.74 -11.55
N LYS A 139 -5.46 -7.48 -11.36
CA LYS A 139 -4.86 -6.63 -12.41
C LYS A 139 -3.43 -6.17 -12.13
N LEU A 140 -2.90 -6.30 -10.91
CA LEU A 140 -1.59 -5.79 -10.53
C LEU A 140 -0.54 -6.90 -10.45
N ASN A 141 0.55 -6.71 -11.18
CA ASN A 141 1.71 -7.58 -11.11
C ASN A 141 2.84 -6.87 -10.36
N PHE A 142 3.20 -7.37 -9.20
CA PHE A 142 4.27 -6.80 -8.38
C PHE A 142 5.62 -7.48 -8.66
N PHE A 143 6.64 -6.66 -8.90
CA PHE A 143 8.03 -7.09 -9.06
C PHE A 143 8.88 -6.39 -8.00
N ILE A 144 9.15 -7.07 -6.89
CA ILE A 144 9.97 -6.55 -5.80
C ILE A 144 11.42 -6.95 -6.04
N THR A 145 12.33 -5.97 -6.04
CA THR A 145 13.78 -6.17 -6.18
C THR A 145 14.55 -5.37 -5.15
N GLY A 146 15.79 -5.78 -4.88
CA GLY A 146 16.68 -5.11 -3.93
C GLY A 146 16.67 -5.74 -2.55
N ASP A 147 16.84 -4.93 -1.51
CA ASP A 147 17.01 -5.38 -0.14
C ASP A 147 15.69 -5.83 0.51
N THR A 148 15.79 -6.71 1.50
CA THR A 148 14.65 -7.08 2.37
C THR A 148 14.42 -6.03 3.44
N ILE A 149 13.17 -5.78 3.82
CA ILE A 149 12.84 -4.90 4.94
C ILE A 149 12.91 -5.71 6.25
N ASP A 150 13.76 -5.24 7.15
CA ASP A 150 13.87 -5.74 8.53
C ASP A 150 12.55 -5.53 9.29
N LEU A 151 12.02 -6.61 9.85
CA LEU A 151 10.82 -6.60 10.67
C LEU A 151 11.13 -6.64 12.18
N ASP A 152 12.39 -6.63 12.56
CA ASP A 152 12.74 -6.61 13.98
C ASP A 152 12.72 -5.18 14.55
N ASN A 153 12.69 -4.16 13.69
CA ASN A 153 12.82 -2.76 14.06
C ASN A 153 11.83 -1.83 13.34
N ASN A 154 11.50 -0.73 14.00
CA ASN A 154 10.81 0.39 13.35
C ASN A 154 11.65 0.94 12.20
N SER A 155 10.97 1.39 11.15
CA SER A 155 11.62 1.70 9.88
C SER A 155 11.10 3.00 9.30
N ILE A 156 12.01 3.85 8.81
CA ILE A 156 11.64 5.02 8.01
C ILE A 156 11.66 4.58 6.55
N ILE A 157 10.62 4.90 5.80
CA ILE A 157 10.56 4.59 4.38
C ILE A 157 10.54 5.89 3.60
N LEU A 158 11.55 6.12 2.78
CA LEU A 158 11.58 7.20 1.80
C LEU A 158 11.07 6.67 0.48
N SER A 159 9.93 7.19 0.00
CA SER A 159 9.38 6.76 -1.28
C SER A 159 9.24 7.91 -2.25
N ASN A 160 9.38 7.63 -3.54
CA ASN A 160 8.83 8.55 -4.53
C ASN A 160 7.30 8.50 -4.47
N HIS A 161 6.64 9.61 -4.78
CA HIS A 161 5.19 9.68 -4.83
C HIS A 161 4.74 10.07 -6.23
N LYS A 162 4.03 9.17 -6.90
CA LYS A 162 3.51 9.43 -8.25
C LYS A 162 2.00 9.28 -8.32
N SER A 163 1.39 8.51 -7.42
CA SER A 163 -0.02 8.19 -7.50
C SER A 163 -0.62 7.90 -6.14
N LEU A 164 -1.93 8.11 -6.02
CA LEU A 164 -2.70 7.61 -4.87
C LEU A 164 -2.59 6.08 -4.72
N LEU A 165 -2.23 5.37 -5.78
CA LEU A 165 -1.91 3.94 -5.72
C LEU A 165 -0.74 3.64 -4.77
N ASP A 166 0.19 4.57 -4.54
CA ASP A 166 1.33 4.36 -3.65
C ASP A 166 0.86 3.99 -2.23
N TYR A 167 -0.24 4.58 -1.73
CA TYR A 167 -0.81 4.28 -0.42
C TYR A 167 -1.32 2.84 -0.29
N LEU A 168 -1.60 2.17 -1.41
CA LEU A 168 -2.06 0.79 -1.46
C LEU A 168 -0.90 -0.21 -1.63
N ILE A 169 0.23 0.27 -2.12
CA ILE A 169 1.45 -0.52 -2.27
C ILE A 169 2.06 -0.87 -0.90
N PHE A 170 2.03 0.05 0.06
CA PHE A 170 2.62 -0.22 1.38
C PHE A 170 1.92 -1.32 2.19
N PRO A 171 0.57 -1.38 2.25
CA PRO A 171 -0.15 -2.54 2.80
C PRO A 171 0.20 -3.85 2.10
N TYR A 172 0.34 -3.82 0.77
CA TYR A 172 0.80 -4.99 0.03
C TYR A 172 2.22 -5.41 0.46
N LEU A 173 3.14 -4.45 0.55
CA LEU A 173 4.54 -4.70 0.95
C LEU A 173 4.65 -5.21 2.39
N SER A 174 3.90 -4.64 3.34
CA SER A 174 3.92 -5.11 4.72
C SER A 174 3.48 -6.56 4.81
N ASN A 175 2.38 -6.91 4.14
CA ASN A 175 1.89 -8.29 4.09
C ASN A 175 2.88 -9.24 3.39
N TYR A 176 3.52 -8.77 2.31
CA TYR A 176 4.55 -9.52 1.60
C TYR A 176 5.73 -9.85 2.52
N PHE A 177 6.28 -8.86 3.23
CA PHE A 177 7.42 -9.07 4.11
C PHE A 177 7.08 -9.90 5.35
N ILE A 178 5.89 -9.74 5.95
CA ILE A 178 5.43 -10.61 7.05
C ILE A 178 5.40 -12.08 6.60
N LYS A 179 4.86 -12.34 5.40
CA LYS A 179 4.83 -13.70 4.84
C LYS A 179 6.22 -14.27 4.61
N LEU A 180 7.15 -13.45 4.08
CA LEU A 180 8.55 -13.87 3.90
C LEU A 180 9.23 -14.17 5.24
N TYR A 181 9.07 -13.31 6.23
CA TYR A 181 9.61 -13.49 7.57
C TYR A 181 9.12 -14.80 8.21
N ASN A 182 7.80 -15.01 8.20
CA ASN A 182 7.18 -16.23 8.72
C ASN A 182 7.64 -17.49 7.95
N LYS A 183 7.90 -17.38 6.65
CA LYS A 183 8.41 -18.50 5.85
C LYS A 183 9.84 -18.87 6.25
N ASN A 184 10.69 -17.87 6.49
CA ASN A 184 12.09 -18.10 6.87
C ASN A 184 12.21 -18.66 8.29
N ASN A 185 11.32 -18.26 9.20
CA ASN A 185 11.35 -18.72 10.60
C ASN A 185 10.70 -20.09 10.83
N LYS A 186 9.91 -20.61 9.89
CA LYS A 186 9.25 -21.93 10.00
C LYS A 186 10.21 -23.12 10.12
N ASN A 187 11.50 -22.93 9.85
CA ASN A 187 12.51 -23.98 9.96
C ASN A 187 13.07 -24.13 11.39
N GLY A 188 12.78 -23.21 12.31
CA GLY A 188 13.10 -23.34 13.73
C GLY A 188 12.12 -24.29 14.42
N LYS A 189 12.63 -25.20 15.26
CA LYS A 189 11.80 -26.14 16.05
C LYS A 189 10.88 -25.43 17.07
N ASP A 190 11.16 -24.16 17.36
CA ASP A 190 10.41 -23.35 18.31
C ASP A 190 9.34 -22.53 17.58
N LYS A 191 8.23 -23.18 17.25
CA LYS A 191 7.03 -22.57 16.66
C LYS A 191 6.26 -21.76 17.70
N GLU A 192 6.87 -20.75 18.29
CA GLU A 192 6.07 -19.75 19.00
C GLU A 192 5.39 -18.83 17.98
N ASP A 193 4.05 -18.81 18.02
CA ASP A 193 3.16 -18.05 17.15
C ASP A 193 3.26 -16.54 17.41
N SER A 194 4.45 -15.97 17.23
CA SER A 194 4.62 -14.52 17.26
C SER A 194 3.84 -13.90 16.10
N LYS A 195 2.79 -13.14 16.44
CA LYS A 195 2.04 -12.36 15.45
C LYS A 195 2.72 -11.01 15.29
N ILE A 196 3.25 -10.78 14.10
CA ILE A 196 3.83 -9.51 13.70
C ILE A 196 2.72 -8.62 13.13
N PHE A 197 2.63 -7.40 13.64
CA PHE A 197 1.76 -6.35 13.13
C PHE A 197 2.60 -5.16 12.69
N ILE A 198 2.40 -4.70 11.45
CA ILE A 198 3.07 -3.51 10.91
C ILE A 198 2.06 -2.37 10.85
N ASN A 199 2.29 -1.34 11.64
CA ASN A 199 1.55 -0.09 11.61
C ASN A 199 2.17 0.83 10.56
N LEU A 200 1.42 1.07 9.49
CA LEU A 200 1.81 2.00 8.43
C LEU A 200 1.41 3.42 8.82
N ASN A 201 2.37 4.31 8.90
CA ASN A 201 2.19 5.71 9.24
C ASN A 201 2.74 6.57 8.12
N PHE A 202 1.87 7.17 7.33
CA PHE A 202 2.25 8.13 6.31
C PHE A 202 2.39 9.50 6.95
N LEU A 203 3.60 10.05 6.90
CA LEU A 203 3.84 11.43 7.25
C LEU A 203 3.89 12.24 5.95
N THR A 204 2.82 12.98 5.70
CA THR A 204 2.91 14.09 4.75
C THR A 204 2.14 15.29 5.29
N TRP A 205 2.53 16.50 4.86
CA TRP A 205 1.87 17.74 5.30
C TRP A 205 1.80 17.91 6.81
N ALA A 206 2.89 17.56 7.50
CA ALA A 206 2.96 17.71 8.96
C ALA A 206 1.85 16.95 9.71
N LEU A 207 1.30 15.91 9.11
CA LEU A 207 0.30 15.07 9.76
C LEU A 207 0.69 13.63 9.54
N ILE A 208 0.52 12.85 10.60
CA ILE A 208 0.67 11.42 10.54
C ILE A 208 -0.71 10.80 10.42
N TRP A 209 -0.90 10.05 9.35
CA TRP A 209 -2.10 9.27 9.16
C TRP A 209 -1.74 7.85 8.73
N GLN A 210 -2.57 6.92 9.14
CA GLN A 210 -2.45 5.53 8.72
C GLN A 210 -3.18 5.28 7.40
N PHE A 211 -4.19 6.10 7.12
CA PHE A 211 -5.00 6.01 5.92
C PHE A 211 -5.40 7.39 5.40
N PRO A 212 -5.46 7.60 4.08
CA PRO A 212 -5.98 8.83 3.50
C PRO A 212 -7.47 9.02 3.82
N SER A 213 -7.78 9.91 4.77
CA SER A 213 -9.16 10.28 5.12
C SER A 213 -9.70 11.42 4.24
N LEU A 214 -11.02 11.63 4.20
CA LEU A 214 -11.57 12.84 3.56
C LEU A 214 -11.00 14.13 4.17
N LYS A 215 -10.74 14.12 5.48
CA LYS A 215 -10.05 15.21 6.17
C LYS A 215 -8.64 15.43 5.64
N LEU A 216 -7.93 14.36 5.28
CA LEU A 216 -6.66 14.49 4.57
C LEU A 216 -6.88 15.25 3.27
N PHE A 217 -7.78 14.80 2.39
CA PHE A 217 -7.98 15.46 1.11
C PHE A 217 -8.33 16.94 1.28
N LEU A 218 -9.21 17.29 2.23
CA LEU A 218 -9.51 18.68 2.56
C LEU A 218 -8.26 19.45 3.02
N ASN A 219 -7.42 18.83 3.85
CA ASN A 219 -6.15 19.41 4.28
C ASN A 219 -5.18 19.56 3.10
N LEU A 220 -5.10 18.59 2.17
CA LEU A 220 -4.28 18.70 0.96
C LEU A 220 -4.70 19.89 0.09
N PHE A 221 -6.00 20.20 0.05
CA PHE A 221 -6.51 21.35 -0.69
C PHE A 221 -6.25 22.68 0.03
N ASN A 222 -6.28 22.69 1.36
CA ASN A 222 -6.25 23.92 2.15
C ASN A 222 -4.85 24.29 2.69
N LEU A 223 -3.98 23.30 2.91
CA LEU A 223 -2.69 23.53 3.56
C LEU A 223 -1.68 24.10 2.57
N ASN A 224 -0.93 25.08 3.06
CA ASN A 224 0.22 25.61 2.36
C ASN A 224 1.38 24.62 2.50
N GLU A 225 1.93 24.20 1.38
CA GLU A 225 3.00 23.21 1.32
C GLU A 225 4.34 23.75 1.85
N ASN A 226 4.44 25.07 2.05
CA ASN A 226 5.61 25.75 2.61
C ASN A 226 5.66 25.70 4.15
N TRP A 227 4.81 24.90 4.79
CA TRP A 227 4.76 24.87 6.25
C TRP A 227 6.01 24.21 6.83
N LEU A 228 6.59 24.84 7.86
CA LEU A 228 7.72 24.34 8.62
C LEU A 228 7.19 23.74 9.90
N LEU A 229 7.51 22.47 10.16
CA LEU A 229 7.27 21.83 11.44
C LEU A 229 8.25 22.37 12.47
N ASN A 230 7.73 22.95 13.56
CA ASN A 230 8.55 23.17 14.75
C ASN A 230 8.64 21.87 15.58
N ASN A 231 9.54 21.86 16.56
CA ASN A 231 9.73 20.67 17.40
C ASN A 231 8.49 20.35 18.25
N ASP A 232 7.72 21.36 18.65
CA ASP A 232 6.52 21.20 19.47
C ASP A 232 5.41 20.50 18.68
N ASP A 233 5.22 20.84 17.41
CA ASP A 233 4.30 20.20 16.48
C ASP A 233 4.70 18.74 16.26
N LEU A 234 6.00 18.47 16.08
CA LEU A 234 6.51 17.10 15.96
C LEU A 234 6.26 16.31 17.25
N THR A 235 6.56 16.90 18.40
CA THR A 235 6.31 16.29 19.71
C THR A 235 4.83 15.95 19.85
N TYR A 236 3.96 16.92 19.61
CA TYR A 236 2.52 16.75 19.62
C TYR A 236 2.05 15.67 18.64
N LEU A 237 2.59 15.65 17.41
CA LEU A 237 2.23 14.66 16.40
C LEU A 237 2.58 13.24 16.84
N PHE A 238 3.77 13.05 17.40
CA PHE A 238 4.25 11.74 17.84
C PHE A 238 3.60 11.27 19.15
N GLU A 239 3.35 12.18 20.09
CA GLU A 239 2.65 11.91 21.33
C GLU A 239 1.16 11.63 21.10
N LYS A 240 0.44 12.55 20.44
CA LYS A 240 -1.02 12.45 20.25
C LYS A 240 -1.45 11.24 19.43
N LYS A 241 -0.61 10.81 18.48
CA LYS A 241 -0.92 9.66 17.64
C LYS A 241 -0.62 8.32 18.31
N ASN A 242 -0.22 8.32 19.58
CA ASN A 242 0.19 7.13 20.30
C ASN A 242 1.28 6.35 19.56
N LEU A 243 2.02 7.01 18.66
CA LEU A 243 3.20 6.38 18.07
C LEU A 243 4.12 6.03 19.22
N LEU A 244 4.31 6.97 20.16
CA LEU A 244 5.09 6.75 21.37
C LEU A 244 4.42 5.79 22.38
N GLN A 245 3.09 5.84 22.56
CA GLN A 245 2.39 5.00 23.54
C GLN A 245 2.23 3.53 23.12
N SER A 246 2.25 3.24 21.80
CA SER A 246 2.31 1.86 21.31
C SER A 246 3.57 1.11 21.81
N PHE A 247 4.57 1.84 22.30
CA PHE A 247 5.81 1.31 22.86
C PHE A 247 5.78 1.05 24.37
N SER A 248 4.86 1.67 25.14
CA SER A 248 4.86 1.59 26.62
C SER A 248 3.94 0.53 27.21
N ASN A 249 2.87 0.14 26.49
CA ASN A 249 1.78 -0.63 27.11
C ASN A 249 2.05 -2.14 27.24
N HIS A 250 3.26 -2.61 26.94
CA HIS A 250 3.58 -4.04 27.05
C HIS A 250 4.18 -4.47 28.38
N THR A 251 4.49 -3.54 29.29
CA THR A 251 5.40 -3.86 30.41
C THR A 251 4.88 -3.62 31.81
N HIS A 252 3.67 -3.08 32.00
CA HIS A 252 3.20 -2.78 33.36
C HIS A 252 2.17 -3.73 33.97
N ASP A 253 1.46 -4.54 33.17
CA ASP A 253 0.41 -5.42 33.71
C ASP A 253 0.88 -6.85 34.00
N ASP A 254 2.12 -7.20 33.62
CA ASP A 254 2.60 -8.58 33.66
C ASP A 254 3.50 -8.94 34.85
N GLU A 255 3.96 -7.97 35.64
CA GLU A 255 4.87 -8.24 36.78
C GLU A 255 4.18 -8.74 38.05
N LYS A 256 2.85 -8.64 38.17
CA LYS A 256 2.15 -9.01 39.43
C LYS A 256 1.57 -10.42 39.49
N ASN A 257 1.73 -11.25 38.46
CA ASN A 257 1.29 -12.65 38.48
C ASN A 257 2.45 -13.62 38.22
N THR A 258 3.34 -13.70 39.21
CA THR A 258 4.40 -14.71 39.30
C THR A 258 3.81 -16.13 39.40
N ASN A 259 4.36 -17.06 38.60
CA ASN A 259 4.34 -18.53 38.76
C ASN A 259 3.45 -19.39 37.83
N THR A 260 2.92 -18.88 36.72
CA THR A 260 2.43 -19.79 35.67
C THR A 260 3.23 -19.64 34.39
N ASN A 261 4.06 -20.65 34.09
CA ASN A 261 4.88 -20.82 32.87
C ASN A 261 4.02 -20.98 31.60
N LYS A 262 2.99 -20.17 31.40
CA LYS A 262 2.24 -20.13 30.15
C LYS A 262 2.99 -19.22 29.20
N ASN A 263 3.63 -19.82 28.20
CA ASN A 263 4.22 -19.17 27.03
C ASN A 263 3.22 -18.12 26.49
N LYS A 264 3.44 -16.86 26.86
CA LYS A 264 2.63 -15.75 26.36
C LYS A 264 3.12 -15.46 24.95
N ASN A 265 2.26 -15.69 23.97
CA ASN A 265 2.50 -15.30 22.58
C ASN A 265 2.86 -13.81 22.53
N LYS A 266 4.12 -13.52 22.20
CA LYS A 266 4.62 -12.16 22.07
C LYS A 266 4.12 -11.57 20.75
N ASN A 267 3.21 -10.62 20.82
CA ASN A 267 2.84 -9.80 19.66
C ASN A 267 3.92 -8.76 19.43
N ILE A 268 4.48 -8.71 18.22
CA ILE A 268 5.50 -7.74 17.84
C ILE A 268 4.81 -6.65 17.01
N ASN A 269 4.77 -5.43 17.55
CA ASN A 269 4.22 -4.27 16.85
C ASN A 269 5.37 -3.44 16.26
N ILE A 270 5.40 -3.33 14.93
CA ILE A 270 6.43 -2.59 14.17
C ILE A 270 5.77 -1.36 13.59
N ASN A 271 6.43 -0.21 13.68
CA ASN A 271 5.98 1.02 13.06
C ASN A 271 6.82 1.33 11.81
N TRP A 272 6.14 1.47 10.67
CA TRP A 272 6.74 2.00 9.44
C TRP A 272 6.29 3.44 9.24
N LEU A 273 7.26 4.34 9.10
CA LEU A 273 7.02 5.75 8.89
C LEU A 273 7.35 6.12 7.45
N ILE A 274 6.33 6.18 6.60
CA ILE A 274 6.43 6.43 5.17
C ILE A 274 6.44 7.93 4.91
N LEU A 275 7.48 8.39 4.22
CA LEU A 275 7.72 9.77 3.84
C LEU A 275 7.67 9.89 2.32
N TYR A 276 6.85 10.83 1.86
CA TYR A 276 6.89 11.33 0.49
C TYR A 276 7.52 12.72 0.53
N PRO A 277 8.80 12.85 0.14
CA PRO A 277 9.49 14.13 0.22
C PRO A 277 9.07 15.10 -0.90
N GLU A 278 8.35 14.59 -1.89
CA GLU A 278 7.88 15.29 -3.07
C GLU A 278 6.74 16.28 -2.77
N VAL A 279 6.72 17.36 -3.56
CA VAL A 279 5.65 18.35 -3.55
C VAL A 279 4.43 17.78 -4.25
N ASN A 280 3.26 17.77 -3.63
CA ASN A 280 2.07 17.46 -4.42
C ASN A 280 1.69 18.65 -5.28
N ILE A 281 1.35 18.41 -6.54
CA ILE A 281 0.98 19.50 -7.43
C ILE A 281 -0.53 19.52 -7.58
N PHE A 282 -1.23 20.13 -6.61
CA PHE A 282 -2.69 20.26 -6.66
C PHE A 282 -3.18 21.53 -7.35
N THR A 283 -2.35 22.57 -7.40
CA THR A 283 -2.71 23.86 -7.98
C THR A 283 -1.72 24.25 -9.08
N LEU A 284 -2.19 25.02 -10.06
CA LEU A 284 -1.32 25.62 -11.08
C LEU A 284 -0.22 26.49 -10.46
N LYS A 285 -0.49 27.10 -9.31
CA LYS A 285 0.49 27.87 -8.54
C LYS A 285 1.61 26.95 -8.04
N ASN A 286 1.27 25.81 -7.43
CA ASN A 286 2.26 24.85 -6.94
C ASN A 286 3.05 24.23 -8.11
N LEU A 287 2.40 23.99 -9.25
CA LEU A 287 3.07 23.55 -10.47
C LEU A 287 4.12 24.58 -10.94
N LYS A 288 3.76 25.87 -10.96
CA LYS A 288 4.69 26.94 -11.31
C LYS A 288 5.86 27.03 -10.33
N ILE A 289 5.60 26.96 -9.01
CA ILE A 289 6.65 26.96 -7.98
C ILE A 289 7.58 25.75 -8.17
N GLN A 290 6.99 24.58 -8.41
CA GLN A 290 7.73 23.36 -8.67
C GLN A 290 8.62 23.49 -9.91
N ASN A 291 8.09 24.04 -11.00
CA ASN A 291 8.83 24.29 -12.23
C ASN A 291 9.95 25.32 -12.03
N ASN A 292 9.70 26.39 -11.28
CA ASN A 292 10.74 27.38 -10.99
C ASN A 292 11.87 26.78 -10.13
N ASN A 293 11.52 25.94 -9.16
CA ASN A 293 12.50 25.19 -8.39
C ASN A 293 13.25 24.20 -9.27
N SER A 294 12.58 23.45 -10.16
CA SER A 294 13.25 22.51 -11.08
C SER A 294 14.02 23.16 -12.22
N VAL A 295 13.90 24.48 -12.41
CA VAL A 295 14.79 25.26 -13.29
C VAL A 295 16.04 25.67 -12.52
N THR A 296 15.88 26.03 -11.23
CA THR A 296 17.00 26.41 -10.36
C THR A 296 17.90 25.22 -10.04
N TYR A 297 17.28 24.06 -9.81
CA TYR A 297 17.94 22.80 -9.52
C TYR A 297 17.80 21.90 -10.74
N LYS A 298 18.83 21.16 -11.15
CA LYS A 298 18.82 20.35 -12.40
C LYS A 298 17.50 19.58 -12.58
N PHE A 299 17.03 19.50 -13.81
CA PHE A 299 15.74 18.87 -14.12
C PHE A 299 15.73 17.38 -13.73
N LEU A 300 14.69 16.97 -12.99
CA LEU A 300 14.41 15.58 -12.64
C LEU A 300 13.32 15.06 -13.58
N SER A 301 13.54 13.91 -14.23
CA SER A 301 12.60 13.42 -15.25
C SER A 301 11.50 12.54 -14.67
N ASN A 302 11.76 11.86 -13.55
CA ASN A 302 10.87 10.87 -12.96
C ASN A 302 10.40 11.23 -11.57
N LEU A 303 11.04 12.18 -10.90
CA LEU A 303 10.73 12.56 -9.53
C LEU A 303 10.36 14.02 -9.49
N LEU A 304 9.43 14.37 -8.59
CA LEU A 304 9.24 15.76 -8.23
C LEU A 304 10.42 16.19 -7.33
N TYR A 305 10.83 17.45 -7.47
CA TYR A 305 11.78 18.09 -6.57
C TYR A 305 11.29 17.97 -5.11
N PRO A 306 12.12 17.48 -4.18
CA PRO A 306 11.71 17.28 -2.81
C PRO A 306 11.77 18.58 -2.00
N ARG A 307 10.91 18.70 -0.99
CA ARG A 307 10.94 19.80 -0.01
C ARG A 307 11.74 19.40 1.22
N PHE A 308 13.03 19.72 1.20
CA PHE A 308 13.94 19.35 2.30
C PHE A 308 13.64 20.07 3.61
N SER A 309 12.96 21.22 3.55
CA SER A 309 12.75 22.11 4.69
C SER A 309 11.98 21.45 5.84
N PHE A 310 11.08 20.51 5.54
CA PHE A 310 10.33 19.76 6.55
C PHE A 310 11.09 18.53 7.06
N LEU A 311 11.89 17.90 6.20
CA LEU A 311 12.61 16.67 6.54
C LEU A 311 13.68 16.93 7.59
N TYR A 312 14.37 18.06 7.52
CA TYR A 312 15.47 18.35 8.44
C TYR A 312 15.01 18.43 9.92
N PRO A 313 14.01 19.25 10.31
CA PRO A 313 13.48 19.22 11.68
C PRO A 313 13.00 17.83 12.11
N PHE A 314 12.37 17.09 11.19
CA PHE A 314 11.90 15.74 11.43
C PHE A 314 13.04 14.76 11.78
N PHE A 315 14.12 14.74 11.00
CA PHE A 315 15.28 13.88 11.25
C PHE A 315 16.01 14.29 12.54
N ASN A 316 16.13 15.59 12.82
CA ASN A 316 16.68 16.06 14.09
C ASN A 316 15.85 15.60 15.28
N TYR A 317 14.51 15.69 15.18
CA TYR A 317 13.62 15.21 16.23
C TYR A 317 13.75 13.70 16.46
N LEU A 318 13.90 12.90 15.41
CA LEU A 318 14.17 11.47 15.54
C LEU A 318 15.54 11.19 16.18
N ASP A 319 16.55 12.02 15.92
CA ASP A 319 17.83 11.94 16.61
C ASP A 319 17.69 12.23 18.10
N ASP A 320 16.95 13.27 18.46
CA ASP A 320 16.69 13.64 19.85
C ASP A 320 15.93 12.52 20.59
N LEU A 321 14.93 11.91 19.95
CA LEU A 321 14.23 10.74 20.50
C LEU A 321 15.17 9.55 20.73
N ASN A 322 16.03 9.24 19.75
CA ASN A 322 17.00 8.15 19.87
C ASN A 322 18.04 8.41 20.98
N ILE A 323 18.45 9.67 21.20
CA ILE A 323 19.42 10.04 22.24
C ILE A 323 18.76 10.02 23.63
N ASN A 324 17.57 10.60 23.77
CA ASN A 324 16.90 10.68 25.07
C ASN A 324 16.48 9.30 25.57
N ASN A 325 16.06 8.40 24.68
CA ASN A 325 15.79 7.00 25.05
C ASN A 325 17.03 6.33 25.67
N LYS A 326 18.25 6.63 25.21
CA LYS A 326 19.48 6.08 25.82
C LYS A 326 19.75 6.61 27.22
N LYS A 327 19.28 7.81 27.58
CA LYS A 327 19.50 8.39 28.91
C LYS A 327 18.53 7.84 29.96
N PHE A 328 17.31 7.48 29.55
CA PHE A 328 16.31 6.93 30.46
C PHE A 328 16.40 5.42 30.64
N ILE A 329 17.08 4.70 29.73
CA ILE A 329 17.20 3.24 29.76
C ILE A 329 18.53 2.85 30.42
N ASN A 330 18.57 2.87 31.76
CA ASN A 330 19.61 2.23 32.58
C ASN A 330 19.18 0.82 33.08
N LEU A 331 18.16 0.24 32.46
CA LEU A 331 17.59 -1.07 32.82
C LEU A 331 17.67 -2.00 31.60
N ASN A 332 18.31 -3.15 31.77
CA ASN A 332 18.85 -4.04 30.74
C ASN A 332 17.83 -4.68 29.77
N ASP A 333 16.54 -4.38 29.86
CA ASP A 333 15.49 -5.17 29.19
C ASP A 333 14.74 -4.45 28.03
N PHE A 334 15.10 -3.20 27.69
CA PHE A 334 14.31 -2.37 26.76
C PHE A 334 14.99 -1.95 25.44
N ASN A 335 16.00 -2.69 24.98
CA ASN A 335 16.79 -2.34 23.78
C ASN A 335 16.04 -2.39 22.42
N SER A 336 14.77 -2.80 22.37
CA SER A 336 14.10 -3.13 21.08
C SER A 336 13.07 -2.12 20.56
N PHE A 337 12.54 -1.20 21.36
CA PHE A 337 11.25 -0.60 20.98
C PHE A 337 11.28 0.69 20.14
N ASN A 338 12.35 1.49 20.12
CA ASN A 338 12.25 2.86 19.56
C ASN A 338 13.25 3.25 18.47
N ASN A 339 14.11 2.34 18.01
CA ASN A 339 15.22 2.76 17.16
C ASN A 339 14.86 2.68 15.67
N TYR A 340 14.56 3.83 15.07
CA TYR A 340 14.55 4.01 13.62
C TYR A 340 15.99 3.94 13.07
N ASN A 341 16.57 2.74 13.05
CA ASN A 341 17.97 2.51 12.69
C ASN A 341 18.21 2.40 11.18
N ARG A 342 17.15 2.10 10.43
CA ARG A 342 17.20 1.89 8.99
C ARG A 342 16.22 2.80 8.28
N ILE A 343 16.69 3.34 7.18
CA ILE A 343 15.88 4.04 6.20
C ILE A 343 15.82 3.14 4.97
N TYR A 344 14.63 2.82 4.51
CA TYR A 344 14.43 2.12 3.25
C TYR A 344 14.06 3.12 2.18
N ASP A 345 14.91 3.27 1.18
CA ASP A 345 14.58 4.02 -0.02
C ASP A 345 13.85 3.11 -1.01
N ILE A 346 12.57 3.39 -1.20
CA ILE A 346 11.70 2.63 -2.09
C ILE A 346 11.47 3.45 -3.36
N SER A 347 11.77 2.83 -4.50
CA SER A 347 11.46 3.35 -5.82
C SER A 347 10.31 2.55 -6.43
N ILE A 348 9.20 3.22 -6.72
CA ILE A 348 7.99 2.66 -7.29
C ILE A 348 7.89 3.08 -8.76
N ILE A 349 7.84 2.10 -9.65
CA ILE A 349 7.76 2.29 -11.11
C ILE A 349 6.54 1.55 -11.64
N TYR A 350 5.63 2.30 -12.24
CA TYR A 350 4.45 1.78 -12.90
C TYR A 350 4.74 1.58 -14.38
N TYR A 351 4.26 0.49 -14.96
CA TYR A 351 4.25 0.36 -16.42
C TYR A 351 3.11 -0.54 -16.93
N ILE A 352 2.51 -0.10 -18.02
CA ILE A 352 1.52 -0.86 -18.79
C ILE A 352 2.17 -1.24 -20.12
N ILE A 353 2.05 -2.51 -20.49
CA ILE A 353 2.51 -3.01 -21.79
C ILE A 353 1.32 -2.95 -22.74
N GLY A 354 1.33 -1.97 -23.67
CA GLY A 354 0.29 -1.81 -24.67
C GLY A 354 0.56 -2.65 -25.92
N ASN A 355 -0.50 -3.25 -26.48
CA ASN A 355 -0.46 -3.75 -27.85
C ASN A 355 -0.87 -2.61 -28.78
N ASN A 356 0.01 -2.23 -29.71
CA ASN A 356 -0.22 -1.16 -30.69
C ASN A 356 -1.22 -1.55 -31.78
N ASN A 357 -2.42 -1.98 -31.39
CA ASN A 357 -3.39 -2.48 -32.36
C ASN A 357 -4.28 -1.38 -32.96
N HIS A 358 -4.29 -0.15 -32.42
CA HIS A 358 -5.23 0.90 -32.86
C HIS A 358 -4.65 2.30 -33.04
N SER A 359 -3.32 2.44 -33.04
CA SER A 359 -2.72 3.68 -33.52
C SER A 359 -2.76 3.68 -35.06
N HIS A 360 -3.91 4.04 -35.63
CA HIS A 360 -4.07 4.39 -37.05
C HIS A 360 -3.33 5.70 -37.38
N ASN A 361 -2.06 5.80 -37.01
CA ASN A 361 -1.21 6.87 -37.51
C ASN A 361 -0.74 6.44 -38.89
N HIS A 362 -1.38 7.01 -39.91
CA HIS A 362 -1.12 6.84 -41.34
C HIS A 362 0.25 7.38 -41.82
N ASN A 363 1.24 7.53 -40.93
CA ASN A 363 2.59 7.87 -41.36
C ASN A 363 3.30 6.61 -41.83
N HIS A 364 3.02 6.29 -43.09
CA HIS A 364 3.74 5.34 -43.91
C HIS A 364 5.23 5.68 -43.95
N ASN A 365 6.05 4.62 -43.97
CA ASN A 365 7.47 4.57 -44.32
C ASN A 365 8.45 4.75 -43.16
N HIS A 366 8.57 3.72 -42.31
CA HIS A 366 9.86 3.17 -41.90
C HIS A 366 9.68 1.73 -41.38
N ASP A 367 10.65 0.89 -41.68
CA ASP A 367 10.56 -0.57 -41.65
C ASP A 367 10.29 -1.16 -40.24
N GLY A 368 9.02 -1.41 -39.96
CA GLY A 368 8.50 -2.73 -39.56
C GLY A 368 8.94 -3.40 -38.25
N GLU A 369 9.74 -2.79 -37.37
CA GLU A 369 9.92 -3.32 -36.01
C GLU A 369 8.71 -2.94 -35.14
N ASN A 370 7.85 -3.92 -34.86
CA ASN A 370 6.68 -3.80 -33.96
C ASN A 370 7.15 -3.53 -32.51
N ASP A 371 7.50 -2.28 -32.24
CA ASP A 371 7.91 -1.80 -30.92
C ASP A 371 6.77 -1.96 -29.91
N LEU A 372 7.10 -2.54 -28.76
CA LEU A 372 6.19 -2.59 -27.63
C LEU A 372 6.07 -1.18 -27.06
N ASN A 373 4.85 -0.63 -26.99
CA ASN A 373 4.66 0.65 -26.33
C ASN A 373 4.56 0.43 -24.82
N PHE A 374 5.52 1.00 -24.10
CA PHE A 374 5.51 1.07 -22.64
C PHE A 374 4.95 2.42 -22.21
N ASN A 375 3.91 2.39 -21.38
CA ASN A 375 3.43 3.59 -20.70
C ASN A 375 3.85 3.54 -19.23
N PHE A 376 4.75 4.44 -18.82
CA PHE A 376 5.26 4.53 -17.45
C PHE A 376 4.45 5.46 -16.53
N ASN A 377 3.37 6.05 -17.04
CA ASN A 377 2.49 6.90 -16.24
C ASN A 377 1.62 6.04 -15.33
N PRO A 378 1.57 6.32 -14.01
CA PRO A 378 0.67 5.60 -13.13
C PRO A 378 -0.78 5.88 -13.53
N PRO A 379 -1.64 4.84 -13.62
CA PRO A 379 -3.05 5.08 -13.80
C PRO A 379 -3.66 5.68 -12.52
N THR A 380 -4.76 6.40 -12.70
CA THR A 380 -5.59 6.77 -11.55
C THR A 380 -6.29 5.53 -10.99
N ILE A 381 -6.71 5.59 -9.72
CA ILE A 381 -7.50 4.50 -9.11
C ILE A 381 -8.75 4.20 -9.94
N LEU A 382 -9.44 5.24 -10.42
CA LEU A 382 -10.62 5.09 -11.28
C LEU A 382 -10.27 4.44 -12.62
N GLN A 383 -9.16 4.83 -13.25
CA GLN A 383 -8.70 4.17 -14.48
C GLN A 383 -8.41 2.69 -14.23
N LEU A 384 -7.75 2.34 -13.12
CA LEU A 384 -7.46 0.94 -12.79
C LEU A 384 -8.75 0.11 -12.61
N LEU A 385 -9.72 0.66 -11.90
CA LEU A 385 -10.99 -0.01 -11.61
C LEU A 385 -11.89 -0.11 -12.85
N LEU A 386 -12.08 0.99 -13.58
CA LEU A 386 -13.08 1.10 -14.64
C LEU A 386 -12.54 0.75 -16.03
N SER A 387 -11.23 0.83 -16.27
CA SER A 387 -10.72 0.56 -17.60
C SER A 387 -10.66 -0.94 -17.88
N ASN A 388 -11.36 -1.33 -18.95
CA ASN A 388 -11.18 -2.63 -19.59
C ASN A 388 -9.87 -2.68 -20.41
N ASN A 389 -9.29 -1.51 -20.69
CA ASN A 389 -8.08 -1.37 -21.49
C ASN A 389 -6.82 -1.75 -20.72
N ILE A 390 -6.82 -1.59 -19.38
CA ILE A 390 -5.70 -2.03 -18.54
C ILE A 390 -5.91 -3.50 -18.21
N LYS A 391 -5.35 -4.38 -19.04
CA LYS A 391 -5.34 -5.83 -18.78
C LYS A 391 -4.51 -6.15 -17.54
N SER A 392 -3.31 -5.59 -17.48
CA SER A 392 -2.42 -5.70 -16.32
C SER A 392 -1.59 -4.43 -16.15
N LEU A 393 -1.48 -3.97 -14.90
CA LEU A 393 -0.58 -2.93 -14.49
C LEU A 393 0.60 -3.58 -13.77
N ASN A 394 1.79 -3.41 -14.31
CA ASN A 394 3.00 -3.92 -13.68
C ASN A 394 3.58 -2.84 -12.76
N ILE A 395 3.90 -3.21 -11.53
CA ILE A 395 4.47 -2.35 -10.51
C ILE A 395 5.81 -2.95 -10.12
N ARG A 396 6.89 -2.27 -10.50
CA ARG A 396 8.23 -2.63 -10.06
C ARG A 396 8.61 -1.79 -8.86
N ILE A 397 8.98 -2.47 -7.78
CA ILE A 397 9.35 -1.87 -6.51
C ILE A 397 10.81 -2.22 -6.26
N ASN A 398 11.68 -1.21 -6.24
CA ASN A 398 13.08 -1.40 -5.91
C ASN A 398 13.37 -0.84 -4.52
N ILE A 399 13.92 -1.67 -3.63
CA ILE A 399 14.17 -1.33 -2.24
C ILE A 399 15.68 -1.25 -2.02
N ASN A 400 16.14 -0.14 -1.46
CA ASN A 400 17.52 0.08 -1.11
C ASN A 400 17.61 0.47 0.38
N SER A 401 18.36 -0.29 1.17
CA SER A 401 18.53 -0.01 2.59
C SER A 401 19.65 1.01 2.81
N ILE A 402 19.39 1.99 3.68
CA ILE A 402 20.33 3.03 4.07
C ILE A 402 20.45 2.97 5.59
N GLN A 403 21.68 2.85 6.06
CA GLN A 403 21.97 2.95 7.48
C GLN A 403 21.79 4.41 7.95
N TYR A 404 20.83 4.61 8.86
CA TYR A 404 20.48 5.92 9.42
C TYR A 404 21.67 6.69 10.04
N PRO A 405 22.64 6.06 10.75
CA PRO A 405 23.77 6.78 11.37
C PRO A 405 24.57 7.68 10.43
N LYS A 406 24.56 7.39 9.11
CA LYS A 406 25.22 8.22 8.10
C LYS A 406 24.65 9.64 8.01
N LEU A 407 23.42 9.86 8.48
CA LEU A 407 22.75 11.18 8.44
C LEU A 407 23.04 12.05 9.67
N ARG A 408 23.40 11.46 10.81
CA ARG A 408 23.65 12.19 12.07
C ARG A 408 24.77 13.22 11.97
N HIS A 409 25.71 13.01 11.06
CA HIS A 409 26.82 13.94 10.84
C HIS A 409 26.37 15.23 10.11
N LEU A 410 25.16 15.25 9.53
CA LEU A 410 24.61 16.39 8.79
C LEU A 410 23.92 17.39 9.73
N LYS A 411 24.61 17.82 10.79
CA LYS A 411 24.09 18.75 11.82
C LYS A 411 23.66 20.13 11.29
N LYS A 412 24.07 20.49 10.08
CA LYS A 412 23.71 21.76 9.45
C LYS A 412 22.64 21.51 8.40
N LYS A 413 21.49 22.20 8.51
CA LYS A 413 20.40 22.16 7.54
C LYS A 413 20.89 22.18 6.09
N LYS A 414 21.72 23.16 5.72
CA LYS A 414 22.26 23.28 4.35
C LYS A 414 23.01 22.03 3.85
N ASN A 415 23.72 21.33 4.73
CA ASN A 415 24.44 20.10 4.36
C ASN A 415 23.47 18.93 4.18
N PHE A 416 22.46 18.83 5.04
CA PHE A 416 21.38 17.86 4.90
C PHE A 416 20.61 18.04 3.59
N GLU A 417 20.22 19.29 3.27
CA GLU A 417 19.50 19.62 2.03
C GLU A 417 20.33 19.24 0.80
N LYS A 418 21.61 19.64 0.74
CA LYS A 418 22.53 19.26 -0.35
C LYS A 418 22.73 17.76 -0.49
N TRP A 419 22.83 17.06 0.64
CA TRP A 419 22.97 15.59 0.65
C TRP A 419 21.72 14.93 0.08
N PHE A 420 20.53 15.32 0.55
CA PHE A 420 19.27 14.76 0.10
C PHE A 420 19.00 15.12 -1.37
N GLU A 421 19.39 16.32 -1.81
CA GLU A 421 19.28 16.74 -3.21
C GLU A 421 20.14 15.83 -4.11
N SER A 422 21.42 15.65 -3.73
CA SER A 422 22.33 14.75 -4.43
C SER A 422 21.82 13.30 -4.44
N TYR A 423 21.20 12.87 -3.33
CA TYR A 423 20.56 11.57 -3.22
C TYR A 423 19.39 11.42 -4.18
N TRP A 424 18.52 12.43 -4.25
CA TRP A 424 17.34 12.44 -5.11
C TRP A 424 17.71 12.40 -6.60
N PHE A 425 18.77 13.10 -6.99
CA PHE A 425 19.33 12.99 -8.35
C PHE A 425 19.83 11.59 -8.68
N LYS A 426 20.48 10.90 -7.74
CA LYS A 426 20.91 9.51 -7.95
C LYS A 426 19.72 8.59 -8.08
N LYS A 427 18.66 8.81 -7.29
CA LYS A 427 17.41 8.06 -7.37
C LYS A 427 16.69 8.27 -8.71
N ASP A 428 16.62 9.48 -9.21
CA ASP A 428 16.01 9.76 -10.53
C ASP A 428 16.75 9.04 -11.67
N LYS A 429 18.08 9.04 -11.62
CA LYS A 429 18.93 8.29 -12.56
C LYS A 429 18.73 6.78 -12.44
N SER A 430 18.62 6.24 -11.22
CA SER A 430 18.40 4.81 -11.03
C SER A 430 17.03 4.38 -11.57
N ILE A 431 15.99 5.20 -11.38
CA ILE A 431 14.66 4.97 -11.98
C ILE A 431 14.75 4.94 -13.50
N ASN A 432 15.44 5.89 -14.12
CA ASN A 432 15.67 5.91 -15.57
C ASN A 432 16.36 4.62 -16.07
N LEU A 433 17.38 4.15 -15.37
CA LEU A 433 18.07 2.90 -15.71
C LEU A 433 17.15 1.69 -15.59
N ILE A 434 16.34 1.62 -14.53
CA ILE A 434 15.37 0.54 -14.34
C ILE A 434 14.32 0.55 -15.46
N MET A 435 13.81 1.72 -15.85
CA MET A 435 12.87 1.85 -16.97
C MET A 435 13.47 1.36 -18.29
N LYS A 436 14.71 1.77 -18.61
CA LYS A 436 15.43 1.27 -19.79
C LYS A 436 15.60 -0.26 -19.77
N ASN A 437 15.93 -0.82 -18.61
CA ASN A 437 16.07 -2.27 -18.45
C ASN A 437 14.73 -3.00 -18.65
N ILE A 438 13.62 -2.45 -18.15
CA ILE A 438 12.27 -3.00 -18.40
C ILE A 438 11.97 -3.06 -19.89
N ILE A 439 12.29 -2.00 -20.65
CA ILE A 439 12.09 -1.98 -22.10
C ILE A 439 12.93 -3.07 -22.76
N ASN A 440 14.25 -3.09 -22.49
CA ASN A 440 15.19 -4.00 -23.15
C ASN A 440 14.87 -5.49 -22.88
N THR A 441 14.59 -5.84 -21.63
CA THR A 441 14.27 -7.23 -21.24
C THR A 441 13.01 -7.76 -21.93
N ASN A 442 11.97 -6.93 -22.06
CA ASN A 442 10.74 -7.33 -22.74
C ASN A 442 10.89 -7.43 -24.26
N VAL A 443 11.71 -6.56 -24.87
CA VAL A 443 12.07 -6.68 -26.29
C VAL A 443 12.80 -7.99 -26.56
N ILE A 444 13.76 -8.36 -25.72
CA ILE A 444 14.52 -9.61 -25.83
C ILE A 444 13.59 -10.83 -25.67
N ASN A 445 12.74 -10.85 -24.64
CA ASN A 445 11.80 -11.95 -24.41
C ASN A 445 10.83 -12.15 -25.59
N LYS A 446 10.40 -11.08 -26.25
CA LYS A 446 9.56 -11.13 -27.46
C LYS A 446 10.31 -11.70 -28.67
N LYS A 447 11.60 -11.36 -28.85
CA LYS A 447 12.44 -11.94 -29.91
C LYS A 447 12.61 -13.46 -29.70
N HIS A 448 12.83 -13.88 -28.45
CA HIS A 448 12.92 -15.32 -28.13
C HIS A 448 11.61 -16.07 -28.34
N SER A 449 10.46 -15.53 -27.95
CA SER A 449 9.16 -16.20 -28.15
C SER A 449 8.82 -16.39 -29.63
N LYS A 450 9.11 -15.40 -30.48
CA LYS A 450 8.97 -15.52 -31.95
C LYS A 450 9.90 -16.59 -32.54
N SER A 451 11.16 -16.62 -32.11
CA SER A 451 12.13 -17.62 -32.60
C SER A 451 11.72 -19.06 -32.27
N LYS A 452 11.08 -19.30 -31.11
CA LYS A 452 10.55 -20.61 -30.74
C LYS A 452 9.34 -21.01 -31.58
N GLN A 453 8.44 -20.08 -31.90
CA GLN A 453 7.28 -20.37 -32.75
C GLN A 453 7.66 -20.74 -34.18
N ASN A 454 8.72 -20.12 -34.73
CA ASN A 454 9.21 -20.44 -36.07
C ASN A 454 9.99 -21.76 -36.17
N LYS A 455 10.41 -22.36 -35.04
CA LYS A 455 11.06 -23.69 -35.03
C LYS A 455 10.08 -24.85 -34.91
N VAL A 456 8.83 -24.59 -34.53
CA VAL A 456 7.79 -25.61 -34.32
C VAL A 456 6.88 -25.75 -35.56
N LYS A 457 6.95 -24.78 -36.47
CA LYS A 457 6.41 -24.88 -37.83
C LYS A 457 7.51 -25.35 -38.77
#